data_AF-A0A962NB55-F1
#
_entry.id   AF-A0A962NB55-F1
#
_cell.length_a   1.000
_cell.length_b   1.000
_cell.length_c   1.000
_cell.angle_alpha   90.00
_cell.angle_beta   90.00
_cell.angle_gamma   90.00
#
_symmetry.space_group_name_H-M   'P 1'
#
loop_
_entity.id
_entity.type
_entity.pdbx_description
1 polymer ?
#
loop_
_entity_poly.entity_id
_entity_poly.type
_entity_poly.pdbx_seq_one_letter_code
_entity_poly.pdbx_strand_id
1 'polypeptide(L)'
;MTQNLLFLTLLLPTLALGQANSCSDPYWQNSLRCQLLSPTQPQPVPPAPANVAEILDYTRIALDLDPAVRCLDGTQPVIYVDPAVDGPSNNWLISMTGGGYCAAADLDDNGTYENGQRCLDDYIAESGSLMGTAPTQAMRNIGSESGSGIMRPDPLLNPVLANYNRVRIYKCGYDRHSGRSTHAVTATAPGLGEISFDLFNHGQKIVLSVIDLLGGPGAGEPGLSFTTWVNVNGQVVQTTATLPSIADAEQVLFVGHSAAGHGLYQNGDRYAAHLRSMPGFQGDIRLIHDAHFMHGAENEAAFDPAQNPDPALNNTLFDQRYSGTTAAVGTYDAQTYYDGTFPFFSEDYFAWLETPTSPLSTVLDESCVAAHQSSGDTWKCIDRFHVRFHHESTPALIREDFLDPNTEHNNLPTGFVVQWGPLAVRPECTAIGFTPCPPVLSLTQIAARLLVQAGHFLEGVFTRSELATGADNSGPVGSVYLWMPACASHEGVYGDIQYYVSVMQKDGEALTYREFIEAFLAAPATGAKRSFVTGLDGAQSYCAGANIFVDGFESP
;
A
#
# COMPACT_ATOMS: atom_id res chain seq x y z
N MET A 1 -41.98 -43.27 -33.85
CA MET A 1 -40.55 -43.11 -34.18
C MET A 1 -40.35 -41.71 -34.73
N THR A 2 -40.05 -40.76 -33.86
CA THR A 2 -39.74 -39.37 -34.24
C THR A 2 -38.57 -38.96 -33.34
N GLN A 3 -37.37 -39.04 -33.89
CA GLN A 3 -36.14 -38.59 -33.25
C GLN A 3 -36.10 -37.06 -33.30
N ASN A 4 -36.24 -36.42 -32.14
CA ASN A 4 -35.90 -35.01 -31.99
C ASN A 4 -34.38 -34.92 -31.81
N LEU A 5 -33.68 -34.57 -32.89
CA LEU A 5 -32.29 -34.14 -32.85
C LEU A 5 -32.25 -32.75 -32.18
N LEU A 6 -31.88 -32.73 -30.90
CA LEU A 6 -31.55 -31.50 -30.20
C LEU A 6 -30.13 -31.09 -30.62
N PHE A 7 -30.03 -30.13 -31.54
CA PHE A 7 -28.75 -29.48 -31.87
C PHE A 7 -28.35 -28.59 -30.69
N LEU A 8 -27.47 -29.11 -29.83
CA LEU A 8 -26.79 -28.33 -28.80
C LEU A 8 -25.66 -27.57 -29.49
N THR A 9 -25.91 -26.33 -29.91
CA THR A 9 -24.89 -25.43 -30.41
C THR A 9 -24.03 -25.01 -29.23
N LEU A 10 -22.89 -25.68 -29.02
CA LEU A 10 -21.84 -25.21 -28.14
C LEU A 10 -21.32 -23.89 -28.70
N LEU A 11 -21.82 -22.77 -28.15
CA LEU A 11 -21.16 -21.48 -28.25
C LEU A 11 -19.85 -21.61 -27.49
N LEU A 12 -18.79 -22.01 -28.20
CA LEU A 12 -17.43 -21.81 -27.71
C LEU A 12 -17.29 -20.30 -27.52
N PRO A 13 -16.98 -19.80 -26.30
CA PRO A 13 -16.63 -18.41 -26.14
C PRO A 13 -15.45 -18.16 -27.06
N THR A 14 -15.65 -17.33 -28.09
CA THR A 14 -14.54 -16.73 -28.81
C THR A 14 -13.77 -15.95 -27.75
N LEU A 15 -12.69 -16.54 -27.24
CA LEU A 15 -11.70 -15.85 -26.43
C LEU A 15 -11.38 -14.57 -27.20
N ALA A 16 -11.83 -13.44 -26.65
CA ALA A 16 -11.54 -12.14 -27.20
C ALA A 16 -10.03 -11.99 -27.12
N LEU A 17 -9.33 -12.33 -28.20
CA LEU A 17 -7.92 -12.01 -28.35
C LEU A 17 -7.80 -10.51 -28.09
N GLY A 18 -7.12 -10.18 -26.99
CA GLY A 18 -7.16 -8.88 -26.32
C GLY A 18 -7.25 -7.73 -27.31
N GLN A 19 -8.30 -6.91 -27.18
CA GLN A 19 -8.38 -5.67 -27.92
C GLN A 19 -7.07 -4.93 -27.69
N ALA A 20 -6.30 -4.72 -28.76
CA ALA A 20 -5.07 -3.97 -28.67
C ALA A 20 -5.43 -2.58 -28.14
N ASN A 21 -4.90 -2.22 -26.97
CA ASN A 21 -5.06 -0.92 -26.34
C ASN A 21 -4.48 0.15 -27.28
N SER A 22 -5.33 0.62 -28.19
CA SER A 22 -5.02 1.56 -29.25
C SER A 22 -5.84 2.81 -29.04
N CYS A 23 -5.21 3.97 -29.22
CA CYS A 23 -5.90 5.25 -29.15
C CYS A 23 -6.93 5.46 -30.27
N SER A 24 -7.03 4.53 -31.22
CA SER A 24 -8.12 4.50 -32.17
C SER A 24 -9.44 3.99 -31.55
N ASP A 25 -9.37 3.21 -30.47
CA ASP A 25 -10.55 2.77 -29.73
C ASP A 25 -11.12 3.95 -28.92
N PRO A 26 -12.40 4.30 -29.09
CA PRO A 26 -13.08 5.33 -28.30
C PRO A 26 -12.91 5.14 -26.78
N TYR A 27 -12.74 3.90 -26.35
CA TYR A 27 -12.50 3.56 -24.95
C TYR A 27 -11.18 4.12 -24.42
N TRP A 28 -10.13 4.22 -25.24
CA TRP A 28 -8.79 4.67 -24.83
C TRP A 28 -8.47 6.12 -25.21
N GLN A 29 -9.31 6.76 -26.03
CA GLN A 29 -9.04 8.08 -26.64
C GLN A 29 -8.72 9.19 -25.63
N ASN A 30 -9.40 9.21 -24.48
CA ASN A 30 -9.21 10.26 -23.48
C ASN A 30 -8.09 9.94 -22.48
N SER A 31 -7.34 8.85 -22.63
CA SER A 31 -6.29 8.50 -21.69
C SER A 31 -5.07 9.42 -21.81
N LEU A 32 -4.37 9.68 -20.68
CA LEU A 32 -3.12 10.44 -20.66
C LEU A 32 -2.09 9.88 -21.66
N ARG A 33 -1.99 8.55 -21.74
CA ARG A 33 -1.15 7.87 -22.74
C ARG A 33 -1.47 8.29 -24.16
N CYS A 34 -2.75 8.35 -24.51
CA CYS A 34 -3.20 8.66 -25.87
C CYS A 34 -3.07 10.14 -26.24
N GLN A 35 -2.98 11.03 -25.25
CA GLN A 35 -2.67 12.44 -25.49
C GLN A 35 -1.18 12.66 -25.80
N LEU A 36 -0.29 11.82 -25.25
CA LEU A 36 1.16 12.03 -25.32
C LEU A 36 1.89 11.11 -26.31
N LEU A 37 1.41 9.88 -26.50
CA LEU A 37 2.07 8.88 -27.34
C LEU A 37 1.36 8.71 -28.69
N SER A 38 2.10 8.16 -29.65
CA SER A 38 1.53 7.82 -30.97
C SER A 38 0.36 6.82 -30.81
N PRO A 39 -0.80 7.04 -31.47
CA PRO A 39 -1.96 6.14 -31.44
C PRO A 39 -1.68 4.67 -31.82
N THR A 40 -0.56 4.45 -32.51
CA THR A 40 -0.12 3.15 -33.00
C THR A 40 0.78 2.39 -32.04
N GLN A 41 1.20 2.99 -30.93
CA GLN A 41 2.12 2.33 -30.00
C GLN A 41 1.32 1.41 -29.05
N PRO A 42 1.34 0.08 -29.28
CA PRO A 42 0.62 -0.84 -28.41
C PRO A 42 1.21 -0.77 -26.99
N GLN A 43 0.45 -1.26 -26.04
CA GLN A 43 1.03 -1.58 -24.74
C GLN A 43 2.25 -2.48 -24.90
N PRO A 44 3.27 -2.31 -24.05
CA PRO A 44 4.39 -3.22 -24.03
C PRO A 44 3.88 -4.65 -23.79
N VAL A 45 4.02 -5.49 -24.80
CA VAL A 45 3.99 -6.95 -24.64
C VAL A 45 5.44 -7.37 -24.66
N PRO A 46 6.01 -7.72 -23.50
CA PRO A 46 7.42 -8.02 -23.46
C PRO A 46 7.75 -9.29 -24.29
N PRO A 47 8.89 -9.34 -25.00
CA PRO A 47 9.21 -10.42 -25.93
C PRO A 47 9.53 -11.73 -25.20
N ALA A 48 9.12 -12.89 -25.73
CA ALA A 48 9.44 -14.20 -25.14
C ALA A 48 10.94 -14.36 -24.81
N PRO A 49 11.31 -15.07 -23.73
CA PRO A 49 12.71 -15.32 -23.38
C PRO A 49 13.46 -15.96 -24.53
N ALA A 50 14.61 -15.41 -24.90
CA ALA A 50 15.42 -15.94 -26.00
C ALA A 50 16.22 -17.18 -25.59
N ASN A 51 16.46 -17.37 -24.30
CA ASN A 51 17.20 -18.51 -23.74
C ASN A 51 16.81 -18.79 -22.28
N VAL A 52 17.28 -19.91 -21.74
CA VAL A 52 16.94 -20.37 -20.38
C VAL A 52 17.35 -19.38 -19.29
N ALA A 53 18.44 -18.62 -19.47
CA ALA A 53 18.88 -17.65 -18.47
C ALA A 53 17.99 -16.40 -18.42
N GLU A 54 17.13 -16.19 -19.42
CA GLU A 54 16.12 -15.14 -19.46
C GLU A 54 14.74 -15.62 -18.95
N ILE A 55 14.61 -16.88 -18.54
CA ILE A 55 13.40 -17.34 -17.85
C ILE A 55 13.42 -16.76 -16.43
N LEU A 56 12.31 -16.13 -16.08
CA LEU A 56 12.12 -15.43 -14.82
C LEU A 56 11.14 -16.22 -13.95
N ASP A 57 11.30 -16.12 -12.63
CA ASP A 57 10.43 -16.84 -11.68
C ASP A 57 8.98 -16.32 -11.75
N TYR A 58 8.82 -15.02 -11.98
CA TYR A 58 7.53 -14.37 -12.06
C TYR A 58 7.03 -14.25 -13.50
N THR A 59 5.78 -14.65 -13.70
CA THR A 59 5.07 -14.49 -14.97
C THR A 59 4.16 -13.27 -14.92
N ARG A 60 4.33 -12.36 -15.88
CA ARG A 60 3.47 -11.19 -16.06
C ARG A 60 2.13 -11.57 -16.67
N ILE A 61 1.04 -11.14 -16.05
CA ILE A 61 -0.34 -11.40 -16.47
C ILE A 61 -1.08 -10.07 -16.55
N ALA A 62 -1.74 -9.83 -17.68
CA ALA A 62 -2.62 -8.66 -17.84
C ALA A 62 -3.96 -8.92 -17.13
N LEU A 63 -4.50 -7.88 -16.49
CA LEU A 63 -5.78 -7.95 -15.79
C LEU A 63 -6.91 -7.63 -16.78
N ASP A 64 -7.50 -8.63 -17.41
CA ASP A 64 -8.46 -8.49 -18.53
C ASP A 64 -9.93 -8.75 -18.17
N LEU A 65 -10.23 -8.91 -16.89
CA LEU A 65 -11.60 -9.20 -16.43
C LEU A 65 -12.57 -8.04 -16.62
N ASP A 66 -12.15 -6.83 -16.23
CA ASP A 66 -12.98 -5.63 -16.31
C ASP A 66 -12.21 -4.54 -17.06
N PRO A 67 -12.61 -4.19 -18.29
CA PRO A 67 -11.95 -3.13 -19.03
C PRO A 67 -12.01 -1.79 -18.29
N ALA A 68 -12.98 -1.58 -17.39
CA ALA A 68 -13.13 -0.35 -16.58
C ALA A 68 -11.98 -0.15 -15.58
N VAL A 69 -11.22 -1.19 -15.27
CA VAL A 69 -10.09 -1.10 -14.33
C VAL A 69 -8.80 -0.82 -15.10
N ARG A 70 -8.11 0.26 -14.72
CA ARG A 70 -7.02 0.86 -15.50
C ARG A 70 -5.92 1.39 -14.59
N CYS A 71 -4.70 1.43 -15.11
CA CYS A 71 -3.63 2.26 -14.60
C CYS A 71 -3.93 3.74 -14.83
N LEU A 72 -3.22 4.61 -14.11
CA LEU A 72 -3.41 6.05 -14.11
C LEU A 72 -3.41 6.65 -15.51
N ASP A 73 -2.47 6.22 -16.36
CA ASP A 73 -2.34 6.69 -17.74
C ASP A 73 -3.40 6.15 -18.70
N GLY A 74 -4.36 5.40 -18.17
CA GLY A 74 -5.40 4.71 -18.88
C GLY A 74 -4.92 3.45 -19.58
N THR A 75 -3.88 2.77 -19.14
CA THR A 75 -3.51 1.44 -19.65
C THR A 75 -4.08 0.31 -18.78
N GLN A 76 -4.14 -0.91 -19.30
CA GLN A 76 -4.48 -2.12 -18.55
C GLN A 76 -3.49 -2.45 -17.41
N PRO A 77 -3.95 -2.75 -16.18
CA PRO A 77 -3.10 -3.19 -15.09
C PRO A 77 -2.50 -4.57 -15.34
N VAL A 78 -1.39 -4.86 -14.66
CA VAL A 78 -0.72 -6.17 -14.70
C VAL A 78 -0.40 -6.66 -13.29
N ILE A 79 -0.34 -7.97 -13.16
CA ILE A 79 0.21 -8.65 -12.00
C ILE A 79 1.38 -9.52 -12.40
N TYR A 80 2.21 -9.86 -11.42
CA TYR A 80 3.28 -10.84 -11.54
C TYR A 80 2.93 -12.03 -10.65
N VAL A 81 2.96 -13.23 -11.21
CA VAL A 81 2.55 -14.46 -10.53
C VAL A 81 3.66 -15.49 -10.56
N ASP A 82 3.93 -16.08 -9.41
CA ASP A 82 4.92 -17.14 -9.21
C ASP A 82 4.29 -18.24 -8.32
N PRO A 83 4.12 -19.46 -8.84
CA PRO A 83 3.58 -20.58 -8.07
C PRO A 83 4.45 -20.94 -6.85
N ALA A 84 3.86 -21.56 -5.84
CA ALA A 84 4.65 -22.14 -4.75
C ALA A 84 5.67 -23.19 -5.26
N VAL A 85 6.87 -23.24 -4.64
CA VAL A 85 8.01 -24.02 -5.15
C VAL A 85 7.76 -25.53 -5.19
N ASP A 86 7.02 -26.06 -4.21
CA ASP A 86 6.71 -27.49 -4.11
C ASP A 86 5.39 -27.89 -4.80
N GLY A 87 4.88 -27.02 -5.69
CA GLY A 87 3.60 -27.20 -6.38
C GLY A 87 2.51 -26.27 -5.85
N PRO A 88 1.32 -26.27 -6.47
CA PRO A 88 0.28 -25.31 -6.13
C PRO A 88 -0.15 -25.42 -4.66
N SER A 89 -0.19 -24.28 -3.98
CA SER A 89 -0.46 -24.18 -2.54
C SER A 89 -1.82 -23.51 -2.29
N ASN A 90 -2.50 -23.83 -1.19
CA ASN A 90 -3.66 -23.05 -0.76
C ASN A 90 -3.27 -21.83 0.10
N ASN A 91 -1.97 -21.53 0.19
CA ASN A 91 -1.47 -20.33 0.86
C ASN A 91 -1.07 -19.27 -0.16
N TRP A 92 -1.46 -18.03 0.06
CA TRP A 92 -1.30 -16.92 -0.89
C TRP A 92 -0.59 -15.74 -0.25
N LEU A 93 0.41 -15.21 -0.95
CA LEU A 93 1.07 -13.95 -0.64
C LEU A 93 0.73 -12.94 -1.74
N ILE A 94 -0.02 -11.90 -1.39
CA ILE A 94 -0.42 -10.81 -2.30
C ILE A 94 0.31 -9.53 -1.87
N SER A 95 1.26 -9.10 -2.69
CA SER A 95 2.14 -7.97 -2.45
C SER A 95 1.75 -6.75 -3.28
N MET A 96 1.76 -5.58 -2.66
CA MET A 96 1.59 -4.27 -3.28
C MET A 96 2.78 -3.39 -2.90
N THR A 97 3.37 -2.72 -3.90
CA THR A 97 4.49 -1.80 -3.68
C THR A 97 4.08 -0.34 -3.80
N GLY A 98 4.68 0.52 -2.99
CA GLY A 98 4.46 1.96 -2.94
C GLY A 98 5.39 2.76 -3.85
N GLY A 99 5.91 3.88 -3.33
CA GLY A 99 6.60 4.95 -4.07
C GLY A 99 5.70 6.17 -4.28
N GLY A 100 6.14 7.12 -5.11
CA GLY A 100 5.48 8.42 -5.35
C GLY A 100 3.99 8.40 -5.75
N TYR A 101 3.37 9.57 -5.70
CA TYR A 101 1.94 9.76 -5.92
C TYR A 101 1.70 11.10 -6.64
N CYS A 102 0.64 11.20 -7.42
CA CYS A 102 0.20 12.40 -8.13
C CYS A 102 -1.32 12.41 -8.25
N ALA A 103 -1.99 13.51 -7.97
CA ALA A 103 -3.44 13.52 -8.13
C ALA A 103 -3.94 14.79 -8.78
N ALA A 104 -5.19 14.73 -9.22
CA ALA A 104 -5.90 15.86 -9.77
C ALA A 104 -6.07 16.92 -8.67
N ALA A 105 -5.86 18.19 -9.00
CA ALA A 105 -6.07 19.32 -8.10
C ALA A 105 -7.37 20.05 -8.46
N ASP A 106 -8.11 20.46 -7.43
CA ASP A 106 -9.23 21.38 -7.48
C ASP A 106 -8.66 22.77 -7.20
N LEU A 107 -8.41 23.56 -8.24
CA LEU A 107 -7.70 24.83 -8.08
C LEU A 107 -8.62 25.97 -7.61
N ASP A 108 -9.94 25.79 -7.72
CA ASP A 108 -10.93 26.83 -7.43
C ASP A 108 -11.89 26.46 -6.28
N ASP A 109 -11.60 25.37 -5.58
CA ASP A 109 -12.35 24.81 -4.44
C ASP A 109 -13.84 24.58 -4.77
N ASN A 110 -14.18 24.32 -6.05
CA ASN A 110 -15.56 24.16 -6.49
C ASN A 110 -16.07 22.71 -6.32
N GLY A 111 -15.19 21.78 -5.97
CA GLY A 111 -15.44 20.34 -5.88
C GLY A 111 -15.16 19.56 -7.17
N THR A 112 -14.68 20.21 -8.24
CA THR A 112 -14.15 19.56 -9.43
C THR A 112 -12.64 19.48 -9.33
N TYR A 113 -12.05 18.34 -9.72
CA TYR A 113 -10.60 18.25 -9.84
C TYR A 113 -10.25 18.35 -11.32
N GLU A 114 -10.00 19.55 -11.81
CA GLU A 114 -9.75 19.84 -13.22
C GLU A 114 -8.28 19.97 -13.60
N ASN A 115 -7.34 19.97 -12.64
CA ASN A 115 -5.93 20.15 -12.93
C ASN A 115 -5.12 18.87 -12.75
N GLY A 116 -4.64 18.29 -13.85
CA GLY A 116 -3.79 17.10 -13.88
C GLY A 116 -2.30 17.38 -14.02
N GLN A 117 -1.83 18.63 -13.84
CA GLN A 117 -0.47 19.04 -14.19
C GLN A 117 0.61 18.24 -13.45
N ARG A 118 0.47 18.01 -12.14
CA ARG A 118 1.45 17.21 -11.38
C ARG A 118 1.59 15.81 -11.97
N CYS A 119 0.47 15.15 -12.29
CA CYS A 119 0.50 13.85 -12.92
C CYS A 119 1.10 13.85 -14.31
N LEU A 120 0.83 14.88 -15.11
CA LEU A 120 1.45 15.04 -16.42
C LEU A 120 2.97 15.21 -16.30
N ASP A 121 3.42 16.05 -15.39
CA ASP A 121 4.84 16.34 -15.17
C ASP A 121 5.58 15.07 -14.74
N ASP A 122 5.05 14.36 -13.74
CA ASP A 122 5.60 13.10 -13.26
C ASP A 122 5.55 12.02 -14.36
N TYR A 123 4.47 11.94 -15.16
CA TYR A 123 4.40 10.99 -16.29
C TYR A 123 5.49 11.26 -17.33
N ILE A 124 5.76 12.52 -17.65
CA ILE A 124 6.83 12.90 -18.60
C ILE A 124 8.21 12.59 -17.99
N ALA A 125 8.44 12.96 -16.74
CA ALA A 125 9.70 12.73 -16.04
C ALA A 125 10.06 11.24 -15.98
N GLU A 126 9.07 10.39 -15.69
CA GLU A 126 9.22 8.93 -15.54
C GLU A 126 9.04 8.16 -16.85
N SER A 127 8.88 8.86 -17.99
CA SER A 127 8.56 8.26 -19.30
C SER A 127 7.36 7.29 -19.25
N GLY A 128 6.38 7.59 -18.39
CA GLY A 128 5.17 6.80 -18.16
C GLY A 128 5.38 5.46 -17.45
N SER A 129 6.61 5.15 -17.02
CA SER A 129 6.94 3.81 -16.51
C SER A 129 6.19 3.45 -15.22
N LEU A 130 5.97 4.40 -14.31
CA LEU A 130 5.33 4.16 -13.00
C LEU A 130 3.81 4.36 -12.98
N MET A 131 3.24 4.90 -14.05
CA MET A 131 1.84 5.31 -14.14
C MET A 131 1.03 4.49 -15.15
N GLY A 132 1.71 3.68 -15.95
CA GLY A 132 1.10 2.80 -16.93
C GLY A 132 1.41 1.33 -16.69
N THR A 133 1.05 0.51 -17.67
CA THR A 133 1.38 -0.90 -17.68
C THR A 133 2.89 -1.08 -17.64
N ALA A 134 3.38 -1.91 -16.72
CA ALA A 134 4.79 -2.25 -16.64
C ALA A 134 5.36 -2.67 -18.01
N PRO A 135 6.46 -2.05 -18.47
CA PRO A 135 7.04 -2.34 -19.77
C PRO A 135 7.86 -3.63 -19.83
N THR A 136 8.15 -4.25 -18.69
CA THR A 136 9.12 -5.35 -18.55
C THR A 136 8.47 -6.71 -18.26
N GLN A 137 9.11 -7.81 -18.70
CA GLN A 137 8.67 -9.20 -18.41
C GLN A 137 8.74 -9.53 -16.93
N ALA A 138 9.80 -9.09 -16.28
CA ALA A 138 10.02 -9.27 -14.86
C ALA A 138 9.76 -7.99 -14.10
N MET A 139 9.54 -8.19 -12.80
CA MET A 139 9.65 -7.16 -11.79
C MET A 139 11.07 -6.58 -11.81
N ARG A 140 11.29 -5.42 -12.42
CA ARG A 140 12.56 -4.71 -12.28
C ARG A 140 12.71 -4.00 -10.91
N ASN A 141 12.37 -4.71 -9.82
CA ASN A 141 12.82 -4.49 -8.42
C ASN A 141 11.75 -4.02 -7.40
N ILE A 142 11.80 -4.59 -6.18
CA ILE A 142 12.45 -3.94 -4.99
C ILE A 142 13.56 -4.91 -4.50
N GLY A 143 14.43 -5.33 -5.42
CA GLY A 143 15.68 -6.04 -5.12
C GLY A 143 16.27 -6.80 -6.30
N SER A 144 15.45 -7.48 -7.11
CA SER A 144 15.90 -8.16 -8.34
C SER A 144 14.74 -8.57 -9.26
N GLU A 145 15.08 -8.93 -10.50
CA GLU A 145 14.18 -9.51 -11.51
C GLU A 145 13.54 -10.85 -11.09
N SER A 146 14.04 -11.47 -10.02
CA SER A 146 13.63 -12.78 -9.47
C SER A 146 12.91 -12.70 -8.11
N GLY A 147 12.72 -11.50 -7.57
CA GLY A 147 12.18 -11.31 -6.21
C GLY A 147 13.23 -11.40 -5.10
N SER A 148 12.93 -10.73 -3.99
CA SER A 148 13.80 -10.56 -2.82
C SER A 148 12.96 -10.59 -1.53
N GLY A 149 13.63 -10.77 -0.40
CA GLY A 149 12.97 -10.86 0.90
C GLY A 149 11.82 -11.87 0.91
N ILE A 150 10.63 -11.45 1.33
CA ILE A 150 9.43 -12.30 1.41
C ILE A 150 8.91 -12.82 0.05
N MET A 151 9.30 -12.18 -1.06
CA MET A 151 8.91 -12.57 -2.41
C MET A 151 9.91 -13.52 -3.07
N ARG A 152 10.99 -13.88 -2.39
CA ARG A 152 11.98 -14.81 -2.96
C ARG A 152 11.39 -16.23 -3.08
N PRO A 153 11.50 -16.90 -4.24
CA PRO A 153 11.04 -18.28 -4.37
C PRO A 153 11.96 -19.29 -3.67
N ASP A 154 13.26 -19.01 -3.51
CA ASP A 154 14.20 -19.96 -2.91
C ASP A 154 13.83 -20.30 -1.44
N PRO A 155 13.42 -21.56 -1.13
CA PRO A 155 13.01 -21.97 0.21
C PRO A 155 14.17 -22.01 1.22
N LEU A 156 15.44 -22.02 0.79
CA LEU A 156 16.56 -21.90 1.71
C LEU A 156 16.69 -20.49 2.28
N LEU A 157 16.31 -19.49 1.48
CA LEU A 157 16.37 -18.08 1.86
C LEU A 157 15.03 -17.64 2.45
N ASN A 158 13.91 -18.02 1.83
CA ASN A 158 12.55 -17.71 2.26
C ASN A 158 11.78 -18.98 2.70
N PRO A 159 12.18 -19.67 3.77
CA PRO A 159 11.56 -20.94 4.17
C PRO A 159 10.10 -20.81 4.60
N VAL A 160 9.65 -19.58 4.91
CA VAL A 160 8.29 -19.31 5.40
C VAL A 160 7.30 -19.20 4.25
N LEU A 161 7.64 -18.42 3.22
CA LEU A 161 6.70 -17.97 2.19
C LEU A 161 7.04 -18.49 0.78
N ALA A 162 8.17 -19.20 0.59
CA ALA A 162 8.49 -19.89 -0.68
C ALA A 162 7.44 -20.94 -1.08
N ASN A 163 6.67 -21.44 -0.12
CA ASN A 163 5.58 -22.40 -0.34
C ASN A 163 4.19 -21.74 -0.46
N TYR A 164 4.13 -20.41 -0.59
CA TYR A 164 2.91 -19.67 -0.90
C TYR A 164 2.87 -19.40 -2.40
N ASN A 165 1.69 -19.38 -3.01
CA ASN A 165 1.55 -18.74 -4.32
C ASN A 165 1.82 -17.24 -4.13
N ARG A 166 2.71 -16.66 -4.94
CA ARG A 166 3.14 -15.28 -4.81
C ARG A 166 2.55 -14.46 -5.94
N VAL A 167 1.87 -13.38 -5.57
CA VAL A 167 1.27 -12.42 -6.50
C VAL A 167 1.79 -11.05 -6.13
N ARG A 168 2.42 -10.34 -7.08
CA ARG A 168 2.72 -8.91 -6.94
C ARG A 168 1.81 -8.11 -7.85
N ILE A 169 1.07 -7.18 -7.26
CA ILE A 169 0.27 -6.21 -7.97
C ILE A 169 1.19 -5.07 -8.38
N TYR A 170 1.32 -4.86 -9.69
CA TYR A 170 2.14 -3.76 -10.19
C TYR A 170 1.47 -2.43 -9.85
N LYS A 171 2.24 -1.53 -9.24
CA LYS A 171 1.76 -0.18 -8.96
C LYS A 171 1.65 0.59 -10.27
N CYS A 172 0.42 0.92 -10.65
CA CYS A 172 0.18 1.82 -11.77
C CYS A 172 -1.00 2.79 -11.59
N GLY A 173 -1.80 2.66 -10.53
CA GLY A 173 -2.85 3.65 -10.20
C GLY A 173 -2.30 4.96 -9.62
N TYR A 174 -1.04 4.92 -9.16
CA TYR A 174 -0.30 6.01 -8.51
C TYR A 174 -0.99 6.63 -7.28
N ASP A 175 -2.08 6.01 -6.81
CA ASP A 175 -3.05 6.45 -5.80
C ASP A 175 -2.93 5.70 -4.48
N ARG A 176 -1.71 5.25 -4.19
CA ARG A 176 -1.39 4.51 -2.98
C ARG A 176 -2.25 3.24 -2.81
N HIS A 177 -2.80 2.69 -3.90
CA HIS A 177 -3.72 1.55 -3.93
C HIS A 177 -5.08 1.80 -3.24
N SER A 178 -5.54 3.06 -3.21
CA SER A 178 -6.76 3.45 -2.47
C SER A 178 -7.90 4.00 -3.35
N GLY A 179 -7.60 4.43 -4.57
CA GLY A 179 -8.56 5.06 -5.46
C GLY A 179 -9.48 4.07 -6.19
N ARG A 180 -10.66 4.59 -6.58
CA ARG A 180 -11.65 3.95 -7.46
C ARG A 180 -12.15 4.87 -8.57
N SER A 181 -11.68 6.10 -8.67
CA SER A 181 -12.29 7.12 -9.54
C SER A 181 -11.58 7.30 -10.87
N THR A 182 -12.33 7.88 -11.81
CA THR A 182 -11.80 8.43 -13.05
C THR A 182 -12.10 9.93 -13.05
N HIS A 183 -11.08 10.76 -13.28
CA HIS A 183 -11.19 12.22 -13.27
C HIS A 183 -10.85 12.78 -14.64
N ALA A 184 -11.78 13.53 -15.23
CA ALA A 184 -11.50 14.31 -16.43
C ALA A 184 -10.76 15.59 -16.03
N VAL A 185 -9.50 15.71 -16.46
CA VAL A 185 -8.59 16.80 -16.10
C VAL A 185 -8.04 17.52 -17.33
N THR A 186 -7.45 18.68 -17.10
CA THR A 186 -6.68 19.47 -18.05
C THR A 186 -5.26 19.68 -17.52
N ALA A 187 -4.29 19.81 -18.42
CA ALA A 187 -2.93 20.21 -18.10
C ALA A 187 -2.23 20.82 -19.31
N THR A 188 -1.15 21.56 -19.10
CA THR A 188 -0.32 22.14 -20.17
C THR A 188 0.87 21.23 -20.47
N ALA A 189 0.83 20.57 -21.62
CA ALA A 189 1.91 19.71 -22.10
C ALA A 189 2.95 20.49 -22.92
N PRO A 190 4.26 20.26 -22.68
CA PRO A 190 5.33 20.89 -23.45
C PRO A 190 5.16 20.65 -24.96
N GLY A 191 5.02 21.73 -25.73
CA GLY A 191 4.89 21.68 -27.19
C GLY A 191 3.51 21.29 -27.73
N LEU A 192 2.59 20.80 -26.89
CA LEU A 192 1.21 20.46 -27.27
C LEU A 192 0.20 21.50 -26.78
N GLY A 193 0.55 22.32 -25.80
CA GLY A 193 -0.37 23.29 -25.19
C GLY A 193 -1.28 22.63 -24.17
N GLU A 194 -2.46 23.21 -23.94
CA GLU A 194 -3.47 22.63 -23.06
C GLU A 194 -4.03 21.34 -23.69
N ILE A 195 -4.01 20.25 -22.91
CA ILE A 195 -4.58 18.95 -23.26
C ILE A 195 -5.63 18.56 -22.20
N SER A 196 -6.60 17.74 -22.60
CA SER A 196 -7.60 17.15 -21.70
C SER A 196 -7.47 15.63 -21.71
N PHE A 197 -7.53 15.00 -20.54
CA PHE A 197 -7.45 13.56 -20.38
C PHE A 197 -8.13 13.06 -19.11
N ASP A 198 -8.35 11.76 -19.05
CA ASP A 198 -8.87 11.04 -17.88
C ASP A 198 -7.70 10.47 -17.06
N LEU A 199 -7.71 10.75 -15.75
CA LEU A 199 -6.85 10.11 -14.75
C LEU A 199 -7.62 8.98 -14.05
N PHE A 200 -7.08 7.75 -14.12
CA PHE A 200 -7.74 6.56 -13.57
C PHE A 200 -7.09 6.14 -12.25
N ASN A 201 -7.50 6.80 -11.16
CA ASN A 201 -7.09 6.45 -9.81
C ASN A 201 -7.86 5.21 -9.35
N HIS A 202 -7.46 4.03 -9.83
CA HIS A 202 -8.18 2.77 -9.69
C HIS A 202 -7.45 1.73 -8.82
N GLY A 203 -6.46 2.11 -8.03
CA GLY A 203 -5.64 1.22 -7.22
C GLY A 203 -6.41 0.18 -6.43
N GLN A 204 -7.49 0.57 -5.74
CA GLN A 204 -8.31 -0.39 -5.01
C GLN A 204 -9.09 -1.32 -5.96
N LYS A 205 -9.66 -0.78 -7.06
CA LYS A 205 -10.33 -1.59 -8.09
C LYS A 205 -9.37 -2.63 -8.66
N ILE A 206 -8.12 -2.26 -8.90
CA ILE A 206 -7.07 -3.17 -9.37
C ILE A 206 -6.91 -4.33 -8.38
N VAL A 207 -6.77 -4.06 -7.08
CA VAL A 207 -6.61 -5.13 -6.08
C VAL A 207 -7.83 -6.05 -6.03
N LEU A 208 -9.04 -5.51 -6.03
CA LEU A 208 -10.28 -6.32 -6.03
C LEU A 208 -10.39 -7.18 -7.29
N SER A 209 -10.11 -6.62 -8.47
CA SER A 209 -10.12 -7.37 -9.72
C SER A 209 -9.04 -8.45 -9.76
N VAL A 210 -7.90 -8.24 -9.10
CA VAL A 210 -6.89 -9.30 -8.93
C VAL A 210 -7.43 -10.43 -8.06
N ILE A 211 -8.11 -10.12 -6.96
CA ILE A 211 -8.73 -11.14 -6.10
C ILE A 211 -9.77 -11.96 -6.91
N ASP A 212 -10.60 -11.30 -7.72
CA ASP A 212 -11.56 -11.96 -8.61
C ASP A 212 -10.89 -12.86 -9.66
N LEU A 213 -9.79 -12.39 -10.26
CA LEU A 213 -8.99 -13.16 -11.22
C LEU A 213 -8.42 -14.43 -10.60
N LEU A 214 -7.94 -14.35 -9.36
CA LEU A 214 -7.41 -15.49 -8.63
C LEU A 214 -8.52 -16.44 -8.14
N GLY A 215 -9.73 -15.93 -7.93
CA GLY A 215 -10.91 -16.73 -7.55
C GLY A 215 -11.41 -17.65 -8.68
N GLY A 216 -11.26 -17.23 -9.93
CA GLY A 216 -11.76 -17.99 -11.07
C GLY A 216 -13.26 -18.32 -10.90
N PRO A 217 -13.70 -19.56 -11.19
CA PRO A 217 -15.09 -19.97 -10.99
C PRO A 217 -15.54 -20.12 -9.52
N GLY A 218 -14.61 -20.11 -8.55
CA GLY A 218 -14.88 -20.31 -7.13
C GLY A 218 -14.17 -21.52 -6.52
N ALA A 219 -14.53 -21.86 -5.28
CA ALA A 219 -13.90 -22.94 -4.52
C ALA A 219 -14.11 -24.34 -5.15
N GLY A 220 -13.09 -25.18 -5.11
CA GLY A 220 -13.04 -26.52 -5.69
C GLY A 220 -12.77 -26.54 -7.20
N GLU A 221 -12.67 -25.37 -7.84
CA GLU A 221 -12.42 -25.22 -9.27
C GLU A 221 -11.01 -24.63 -9.52
N PRO A 222 -10.42 -24.85 -10.70
CA PRO A 222 -9.18 -24.18 -11.08
C PRO A 222 -9.31 -22.65 -10.98
N GLY A 223 -8.33 -22.00 -10.36
CA GLY A 223 -8.25 -20.55 -10.29
C GLY A 223 -7.63 -19.96 -11.56
N LEU A 224 -6.56 -19.20 -11.40
CA LEU A 224 -5.86 -18.55 -12.51
C LEU A 224 -5.06 -19.56 -13.35
N SER A 225 -5.41 -19.69 -14.63
CA SER A 225 -4.60 -20.36 -15.66
C SER A 225 -3.86 -19.33 -16.52
N PHE A 226 -2.56 -19.51 -16.70
CA PHE A 226 -1.73 -18.57 -17.45
C PHE A 226 -0.62 -19.25 -18.24
N THR A 227 -0.17 -18.57 -19.30
CA THR A 227 0.95 -19.00 -20.11
C THR A 227 2.26 -18.58 -19.45
N THR A 228 3.21 -19.51 -19.30
CA THR A 228 4.54 -19.25 -18.75
C THR A 228 5.62 -19.98 -19.56
N TRP A 229 6.89 -19.74 -19.23
CA TRP A 229 8.05 -20.29 -19.90
C TRP A 229 8.84 -21.17 -18.92
N VAL A 230 9.22 -22.37 -19.35
CA VAL A 230 9.97 -23.32 -18.53
C VAL A 230 11.20 -23.83 -19.27
N ASN A 231 12.22 -24.21 -18.50
CA ASN A 231 13.41 -24.88 -19.02
C ASN A 231 13.15 -26.38 -19.16
N VAL A 232 13.05 -26.87 -20.40
CA VAL A 232 12.97 -28.31 -20.69
C VAL A 232 14.25 -28.72 -21.40
N ASN A 233 15.16 -29.40 -20.69
CA ASN A 233 16.43 -29.89 -21.23
C ASN A 233 17.30 -28.81 -21.92
N GLY A 234 17.34 -27.60 -21.36
CA GLY A 234 18.10 -26.47 -21.91
C GLY A 234 17.35 -25.66 -22.98
N GLN A 235 16.07 -25.94 -23.21
CA GLN A 235 15.22 -25.21 -24.16
C GLN A 235 14.15 -24.40 -23.44
N VAL A 236 13.87 -23.21 -23.97
CA VAL A 236 12.74 -22.38 -23.55
C VAL A 236 11.47 -22.94 -24.17
N VAL A 237 10.56 -23.46 -23.34
CA VAL A 237 9.29 -24.04 -23.79
C VAL A 237 8.13 -23.29 -23.14
N GLN A 238 7.17 -22.89 -23.97
CA GLN A 238 5.91 -22.32 -23.50
C GLN A 238 5.04 -23.42 -22.89
N THR A 239 4.51 -23.18 -21.70
CA THR A 239 3.57 -24.10 -21.03
C THR A 239 2.42 -23.31 -20.42
N THR A 240 1.39 -24.03 -19.97
CA THR A 240 0.29 -23.45 -19.19
C THR A 240 0.44 -23.91 -17.74
N ALA A 241 0.47 -22.95 -16.83
CA ALA A 241 0.36 -23.18 -15.40
C ALA A 241 -1.05 -22.85 -14.93
N THR A 242 -1.50 -23.54 -13.87
CA THR A 242 -2.79 -23.30 -13.24
C THR A 242 -2.60 -23.30 -11.74
N LEU A 243 -3.07 -22.23 -11.08
CA LEU A 243 -3.12 -22.13 -9.62
C LEU A 243 -4.48 -22.62 -9.11
N PRO A 244 -4.57 -23.05 -7.83
CA PRO A 244 -5.88 -23.25 -7.19
C PRO A 244 -6.66 -21.93 -7.18
N SER A 245 -7.96 -22.02 -6.94
CA SER A 245 -8.75 -20.83 -6.65
C SER A 245 -8.29 -20.20 -5.34
N ILE A 246 -8.23 -18.87 -5.26
CA ILE A 246 -8.05 -18.19 -3.96
C ILE A 246 -9.26 -18.41 -3.02
N ALA A 247 -10.41 -18.83 -3.56
CA ALA A 247 -11.55 -19.25 -2.75
C ALA A 247 -11.28 -20.55 -1.97
N ASP A 248 -10.28 -21.36 -2.37
CA ASP A 248 -9.81 -22.54 -1.64
C ASP A 248 -8.67 -22.23 -0.67
N ALA A 249 -8.31 -20.96 -0.50
CA ALA A 249 -7.17 -20.59 0.32
C ALA A 249 -7.34 -21.00 1.78
N GLU A 250 -6.28 -21.55 2.37
CA GLU A 250 -6.15 -21.77 3.80
C GLU A 250 -5.67 -20.49 4.50
N GLN A 251 -4.77 -19.74 3.86
CA GLN A 251 -4.31 -18.44 4.33
C GLN A 251 -4.03 -17.49 3.17
N VAL A 252 -4.44 -16.23 3.32
CA VAL A 252 -4.10 -15.13 2.42
C VAL A 252 -3.38 -14.04 3.22
N LEU A 253 -2.16 -13.73 2.82
CA LEU A 253 -1.32 -12.69 3.39
C LEU A 253 -1.22 -11.53 2.41
N PHE A 254 -1.82 -10.38 2.74
CA PHE A 254 -1.61 -9.14 2.03
C PHE A 254 -0.41 -8.40 2.60
N VAL A 255 0.40 -7.80 1.73
CA VAL A 255 1.54 -6.98 2.12
C VAL A 255 1.51 -5.68 1.35
N GLY A 256 1.44 -4.56 2.06
CA GLY A 256 1.49 -3.21 1.51
C GLY A 256 2.76 -2.53 2.00
N HIS A 257 3.60 -2.08 1.07
CA HIS A 257 4.88 -1.45 1.39
C HIS A 257 4.98 -0.02 0.95
N SER A 258 5.63 0.84 1.75
CA SER A 258 5.73 2.28 1.45
C SER A 258 4.31 2.83 1.31
N ALA A 259 4.08 3.71 0.33
CA ALA A 259 2.76 4.24 0.03
C ALA A 259 1.67 3.15 -0.16
N ALA A 260 1.97 1.91 -0.54
CA ALA A 260 0.96 0.85 -0.62
C ALA A 260 0.49 0.35 0.77
N GLY A 261 1.28 0.56 1.82
CA GLY A 261 0.83 0.39 3.19
C GLY A 261 -0.36 1.29 3.50
N HIS A 262 -0.42 2.48 2.90
CA HIS A 262 -1.59 3.36 2.99
C HIS A 262 -2.86 2.68 2.48
N GLY A 263 -2.83 2.22 1.23
CA GLY A 263 -3.97 1.54 0.63
C GLY A 263 -4.36 0.34 1.45
N LEU A 264 -3.39 -0.39 2.01
CA LEU A 264 -3.70 -1.53 2.86
C LEU A 264 -4.39 -1.14 4.17
N TYR A 265 -3.99 -0.07 4.86
CA TYR A 265 -4.71 0.41 6.05
C TYR A 265 -6.18 0.75 5.74
N GLN A 266 -6.44 1.37 4.58
CA GLN A 266 -7.79 1.82 4.21
C GLN A 266 -8.66 0.71 3.60
N ASN A 267 -8.06 -0.42 3.22
CA ASN A 267 -8.74 -1.44 2.41
C ASN A 267 -8.55 -2.87 2.90
N GLY A 268 -7.71 -3.12 3.92
CA GLY A 268 -7.41 -4.47 4.39
C GLY A 268 -8.67 -5.25 4.77
N ASP A 269 -9.56 -4.64 5.54
CA ASP A 269 -10.84 -5.23 5.93
C ASP A 269 -11.80 -5.39 4.75
N ARG A 270 -11.74 -4.48 3.77
CA ARG A 270 -12.52 -4.57 2.53
C ARG A 270 -12.07 -5.75 1.67
N TYR A 271 -10.76 -5.96 1.52
CA TYR A 271 -10.21 -7.12 0.81
C TYR A 271 -10.56 -8.41 1.55
N ALA A 272 -10.50 -8.40 2.89
CA ALA A 272 -10.89 -9.53 3.71
C ALA A 272 -12.39 -9.87 3.57
N ALA A 273 -13.27 -8.86 3.58
CA ALA A 273 -14.70 -9.01 3.37
C ALA A 273 -15.00 -9.55 1.96
N HIS A 274 -14.30 -9.06 0.94
CA HIS A 274 -14.44 -9.53 -0.44
C HIS A 274 -14.11 -11.03 -0.57
N LEU A 275 -12.96 -11.47 -0.02
CA LEU A 275 -12.59 -12.89 0.04
C LEU A 275 -13.63 -13.73 0.79
N ARG A 276 -14.07 -13.29 1.97
CA ARG A 276 -15.10 -13.99 2.76
C ARG A 276 -16.46 -14.06 2.06
N SER A 277 -16.73 -13.16 1.12
CA SER A 277 -17.95 -13.18 0.29
C SER A 277 -17.88 -14.21 -0.83
N MET A 278 -16.69 -14.71 -1.17
CA MET A 278 -16.52 -15.73 -2.20
C MET A 278 -17.11 -17.06 -1.73
N PRO A 279 -17.93 -17.74 -2.56
CA PRO A 279 -18.47 -19.04 -2.21
C PRO A 279 -17.37 -20.05 -1.90
N GLY A 280 -17.39 -20.59 -0.67
CA GLY A 280 -16.48 -21.63 -0.21
C GLY A 280 -15.23 -21.14 0.53
N PHE A 281 -14.93 -19.83 0.50
CA PHE A 281 -13.78 -19.31 1.23
C PHE A 281 -13.96 -19.48 2.74
N GLN A 282 -12.99 -20.15 3.38
CA GLN A 282 -12.91 -20.34 4.84
C GLN A 282 -11.52 -20.01 5.39
N GLY A 283 -10.65 -19.44 4.54
CA GLY A 283 -9.26 -19.17 4.86
C GLY A 283 -9.07 -18.06 5.89
N ASP A 284 -7.88 -18.06 6.47
CA ASP A 284 -7.38 -17.00 7.33
C ASP A 284 -6.85 -15.84 6.48
N ILE A 285 -7.07 -14.59 6.91
CA ILE A 285 -6.65 -13.40 6.16
C ILE A 285 -5.81 -12.52 7.08
N ARG A 286 -4.63 -12.11 6.61
CA ARG A 286 -3.65 -11.36 7.38
C ARG A 286 -3.05 -10.24 6.56
N LEU A 287 -2.60 -9.19 7.24
CA LEU A 287 -2.01 -8.01 6.64
C LEU A 287 -0.57 -7.81 7.14
N ILE A 288 0.31 -7.30 6.29
CA ILE A 288 1.58 -6.72 6.70
C ILE A 288 1.63 -5.29 6.17
N HIS A 289 1.63 -4.33 7.07
CA HIS A 289 1.87 -2.92 6.80
C HIS A 289 3.38 -2.68 6.97
N ASP A 290 4.11 -2.57 5.87
CA ASP A 290 5.57 -2.45 5.86
C ASP A 290 6.01 -1.05 5.42
N ALA A 291 6.98 -0.48 6.14
CA ALA A 291 7.57 0.82 5.84
C ALA A 291 6.46 1.83 5.55
N HIS A 292 5.55 2.04 6.50
CA HIS A 292 4.47 3.02 6.39
C HIS A 292 3.81 3.32 7.75
N PHE A 293 4.54 3.16 8.85
CA PHE A 293 4.11 3.55 10.19
C PHE A 293 4.42 5.03 10.43
N MET A 294 3.79 5.88 9.63
CA MET A 294 3.94 7.32 9.72
C MET A 294 2.80 7.91 10.55
N HIS A 295 3.12 8.55 11.67
CA HIS A 295 2.12 9.19 12.51
C HIS A 295 1.30 10.24 11.74
N GLY A 296 -0.03 10.14 11.80
CA GLY A 296 -0.91 11.21 11.33
C GLY A 296 -0.99 12.36 12.34
N ALA A 297 -1.68 13.43 11.95
CA ALA A 297 -1.86 14.60 12.80
C ALA A 297 -2.60 14.25 14.11
N GLU A 298 -3.56 13.32 14.10
CA GLU A 298 -4.31 12.91 15.31
C GLU A 298 -3.44 12.24 16.35
N ASN A 299 -2.54 11.35 15.92
CA ASN A 299 -1.57 10.74 16.83
C ASN A 299 -0.68 11.76 17.57
N GLU A 300 -0.56 12.98 17.05
CA GLU A 300 0.21 14.06 17.67
C GLU A 300 -0.55 14.81 18.78
N ALA A 301 -1.87 14.64 18.90
CA ALA A 301 -2.69 15.22 19.98
C ALA A 301 -2.27 14.71 21.36
N ALA A 302 -1.71 13.50 21.44
CA ALA A 302 -1.36 12.83 22.68
C ALA A 302 -0.19 13.48 23.47
N PHE A 303 0.44 14.54 22.94
CA PHE A 303 1.67 15.12 23.49
C PHE A 303 1.49 16.43 24.27
N ASP A 304 0.26 16.79 24.68
CA ASP A 304 -0.01 17.93 25.60
C ASP A 304 0.04 17.53 27.09
N PRO A 305 1.12 17.78 27.85
CA PRO A 305 1.12 17.56 29.30
C PRO A 305 0.33 18.59 30.12
N ALA A 306 -0.13 19.71 29.54
CA ALA A 306 -1.02 20.67 30.20
C ALA A 306 -2.50 20.23 30.14
N GLN A 307 -2.88 19.50 29.09
CA GLN A 307 -4.20 18.84 28.99
C GLN A 307 -4.18 17.39 29.51
N ASN A 308 -3.01 16.76 29.58
CA ASN A 308 -2.85 15.39 30.03
C ASN A 308 -1.77 15.26 31.12
N PRO A 309 -2.10 15.59 32.38
CA PRO A 309 -1.15 15.48 33.50
C PRO A 309 -0.79 14.03 33.85
N ASP A 310 -1.49 13.04 33.25
CA ASP A 310 -1.23 11.61 33.42
C ASP A 310 -1.37 10.87 32.08
N PRO A 311 -0.33 10.92 31.22
CA PRO A 311 -0.35 10.30 29.89
C PRO A 311 -0.72 8.82 29.92
N ALA A 312 -0.32 8.11 30.98
CA ALA A 312 -0.61 6.70 31.18
C ALA A 312 -2.10 6.43 31.44
N LEU A 313 -2.92 7.40 31.87
CA LEU A 313 -4.33 7.19 32.22
C LEU A 313 -5.32 7.89 31.28
N ASN A 314 -4.97 9.06 30.70
CA ASN A 314 -5.91 9.89 29.93
C ASN A 314 -5.52 10.12 28.47
N ASN A 315 -4.58 9.35 27.92
CA ASN A 315 -4.34 9.30 26.47
C ASN A 315 -5.58 8.75 25.74
N THR A 316 -6.51 9.62 25.41
CA THR A 316 -7.22 9.52 24.14
C THR A 316 -6.33 10.20 23.13
N LEU A 317 -5.70 9.42 22.26
CA LEU A 317 -4.89 9.86 21.12
C LEU A 317 -5.67 10.77 20.12
N PHE A 318 -6.84 11.32 20.51
CA PHE A 318 -7.90 11.78 19.60
C PHE A 318 -8.71 12.97 20.14
N ASP A 319 -8.18 13.76 21.09
CA ASP A 319 -8.91 14.96 21.55
C ASP A 319 -8.73 16.14 20.57
N GLN A 320 -9.78 16.93 20.40
CA GLN A 320 -9.98 17.90 19.32
C GLN A 320 -9.12 19.18 19.43
N ARG A 321 -8.09 19.21 20.29
CA ARG A 321 -7.23 20.40 20.51
C ARG A 321 -5.76 20.02 20.74
N TYR A 322 -4.88 20.51 19.86
CA TYR A 322 -3.45 20.19 19.85
C TYR A 322 -2.55 21.22 20.59
N SER A 323 -2.89 21.78 21.76
CA SER A 323 -1.88 22.61 22.48
C SER A 323 -0.81 21.71 23.13
N GLY A 324 0.35 22.21 23.59
CA GLY A 324 1.24 21.36 24.39
C GLY A 324 2.61 21.93 24.76
N THR A 325 3.27 21.27 25.72
CA THR A 325 4.59 21.66 26.26
C THR A 325 5.47 20.44 26.55
N THR A 326 6.39 20.00 25.68
CA THR A 326 7.30 18.89 26.06
C THR A 326 8.65 19.40 26.56
N ALA A 327 9.32 18.64 27.43
CA ALA A 327 10.68 18.94 27.88
C ALA A 327 11.71 18.90 26.74
N ALA A 328 11.40 18.22 25.62
CA ALA A 328 12.29 18.07 24.47
C ALA A 328 12.07 19.13 23.37
N VAL A 329 10.87 19.74 23.29
CA VAL A 329 10.51 20.71 22.23
C VAL A 329 9.94 22.06 22.70
N GLY A 330 9.69 22.27 24.00
CA GLY A 330 9.16 23.52 24.55
C GLY A 330 7.63 23.68 24.40
N THR A 331 7.12 24.89 24.68
CA THR A 331 5.69 25.27 24.57
C THR A 331 5.34 25.56 23.12
N TYR A 332 4.23 25.00 22.62
CA TYR A 332 3.72 25.26 21.27
C TYR A 332 2.21 25.54 21.30
N ASP A 333 1.80 26.57 20.55
CA ASP A 333 0.39 26.86 20.25
C ASP A 333 -0.01 26.03 19.02
N ALA A 334 -1.10 25.27 19.15
CA ALA A 334 -1.75 24.69 17.99
C ALA A 334 -2.53 25.75 17.22
N GLN A 335 -2.33 25.77 15.92
CA GLN A 335 -3.43 26.12 15.03
C GLN A 335 -4.38 24.93 14.91
N THR A 336 -5.67 25.24 14.77
CA THR A 336 -6.69 24.28 14.39
C THR A 336 -6.32 23.72 13.02
N TYR A 337 -5.85 22.47 12.97
CA TYR A 337 -5.43 21.85 11.72
C TYR A 337 -6.58 21.63 10.72
N TYR A 338 -7.81 21.72 11.22
CA TYR A 338 -9.03 21.57 10.45
C TYR A 338 -10.01 22.70 10.84
N ASP A 339 -9.66 23.96 10.54
CA ASP A 339 -10.65 25.04 10.47
C ASP A 339 -11.26 25.19 9.07
N GLY A 340 -10.92 24.28 8.15
CA GLY A 340 -11.33 24.30 6.75
C GLY A 340 -10.52 25.27 5.87
N THR A 341 -9.43 25.87 6.37
CA THR A 341 -8.69 26.91 5.63
C THR A 341 -7.22 26.61 5.34
N PHE A 342 -6.61 25.60 5.97
CA PHE A 342 -5.21 25.23 5.73
C PHE A 342 -5.08 23.82 5.14
N PRO A 343 -4.84 23.73 3.83
CA PRO A 343 -5.01 22.48 3.12
C PRO A 343 -3.76 21.58 3.08
N PHE A 344 -2.63 21.90 3.71
CA PHE A 344 -1.34 21.27 3.32
C PHE A 344 -1.29 19.73 3.42
N PHE A 345 -1.72 19.12 4.53
CA PHE A 345 -1.85 17.66 4.58
C PHE A 345 -3.12 17.22 3.89
N SER A 346 -4.19 17.99 4.05
CA SER A 346 -5.44 17.64 3.42
C SER A 346 -5.39 17.77 1.89
N GLU A 347 -4.42 18.38 1.22
CA GLU A 347 -4.31 18.52 -0.25
C GLU A 347 -3.72 17.25 -0.87
N ASP A 348 -2.64 16.76 -0.27
CA ASP A 348 -2.08 15.45 -0.60
C ASP A 348 -3.04 14.32 -0.25
N TYR A 349 -3.97 14.56 0.67
CA TYR A 349 -5.10 13.69 0.93
C TYR A 349 -6.26 14.01 -0.02
N PHE A 350 -6.72 15.24 -0.22
CA PHE A 350 -7.90 15.69 -0.98
C PHE A 350 -7.80 15.38 -2.46
N ALA A 351 -6.59 15.39 -3.01
CA ALA A 351 -6.40 14.99 -4.39
C ALA A 351 -6.77 13.49 -4.62
N TRP A 352 -6.83 12.69 -3.54
CA TRP A 352 -7.34 11.30 -3.53
C TRP A 352 -8.59 11.16 -2.66
N LEU A 353 -8.42 11.33 -1.35
CA LEU A 353 -9.34 11.40 -0.23
C LEU A 353 -9.98 12.78 -0.11
N GLU A 354 -10.93 13.01 -1.00
CA GLU A 354 -12.05 13.93 -0.89
C GLU A 354 -12.47 14.44 0.50
N THR A 355 -13.17 15.58 0.48
CA THR A 355 -14.05 15.95 1.59
C THR A 355 -15.03 14.79 1.87
N PRO A 356 -15.40 14.50 3.12
CA PRO A 356 -16.28 13.38 3.47
C PRO A 356 -17.68 13.39 2.81
N THR A 357 -18.01 14.47 2.11
CA THR A 357 -19.27 14.70 1.39
C THR A 357 -19.10 14.79 -0.13
N SER A 358 -17.86 14.73 -0.66
CA SER A 358 -17.61 14.78 -2.09
C SER A 358 -18.00 13.47 -2.78
N PRO A 359 -18.50 13.50 -4.02
CA PRO A 359 -18.84 12.31 -4.80
C PRO A 359 -17.66 11.72 -5.58
N LEU A 360 -16.42 12.02 -5.22
CA LEU A 360 -15.25 11.48 -5.93
C LEU A 360 -14.93 10.11 -5.28
N SER A 361 -13.83 9.40 -5.58
CA SER A 361 -13.76 7.99 -5.12
C SER A 361 -12.43 7.47 -4.59
N THR A 362 -11.90 8.02 -3.50
CA THR A 362 -10.99 7.25 -2.63
C THR A 362 -11.74 6.73 -1.42
N VAL A 363 -11.59 5.44 -1.15
CA VAL A 363 -12.42 4.79 -0.13
C VAL A 363 -11.63 4.63 1.14
N LEU A 364 -11.97 5.49 2.10
CA LEU A 364 -11.63 5.31 3.50
C LEU A 364 -12.15 3.97 4.01
N ASP A 365 -11.62 3.52 5.14
CA ASP A 365 -12.18 2.34 5.79
C ASP A 365 -13.68 2.55 6.09
N GLU A 366 -14.49 1.60 5.65
CA GLU A 366 -15.96 1.73 5.70
C GLU A 366 -16.47 1.73 7.15
N SER A 367 -15.84 0.94 8.02
CA SER A 367 -16.22 0.91 9.44
C SER A 367 -15.87 2.20 10.15
N CYS A 368 -14.71 2.77 9.84
CA CYS A 368 -14.33 4.09 10.33
C CYS A 368 -15.34 5.15 9.92
N VAL A 369 -15.64 5.25 8.63
CA VAL A 369 -16.59 6.26 8.14
C VAL A 369 -17.95 6.06 8.79
N ALA A 370 -18.44 4.82 8.90
CA ALA A 370 -19.71 4.53 9.54
C ALA A 370 -19.74 4.95 11.02
N ALA A 371 -18.67 4.69 11.77
CA ALA A 371 -18.55 5.07 13.19
C ALA A 371 -18.55 6.61 13.36
N HIS A 372 -17.84 7.33 12.49
CA HIS A 372 -17.64 8.78 12.58
C HIS A 372 -18.68 9.64 11.84
N GLN A 373 -19.56 9.02 11.04
CA GLN A 373 -20.55 9.75 10.25
C GLN A 373 -21.52 10.55 11.13
N SER A 374 -21.95 9.99 12.25
CA SER A 374 -22.93 10.62 13.14
C SER A 374 -22.36 11.80 13.94
N SER A 375 -21.06 11.76 14.24
CA SER A 375 -20.31 12.81 14.94
C SER A 375 -19.76 13.88 14.00
N GLY A 376 -19.79 13.64 12.69
CA GLY A 376 -19.28 14.58 11.68
C GLY A 376 -17.76 14.72 11.70
N ASP A 377 -17.05 13.73 12.26
CA ASP A 377 -15.59 13.70 12.38
C ASP A 377 -14.96 12.60 11.52
N THR A 378 -15.59 12.26 10.38
CA THR A 378 -15.10 11.30 9.38
C THR A 378 -13.75 11.65 8.79
N TRP A 379 -13.28 12.89 8.96
CA TRP A 379 -11.90 13.28 8.64
C TRP A 379 -10.87 12.44 9.40
N LYS A 380 -11.24 11.88 10.57
CA LYS A 380 -10.37 10.96 11.33
C LYS A 380 -9.95 9.71 10.59
N CYS A 381 -10.81 9.26 9.68
CA CYS A 381 -10.55 8.07 8.88
C CYS A 381 -9.41 8.27 7.87
N ILE A 382 -9.01 9.52 7.62
CA ILE A 382 -7.83 9.87 6.83
C ILE A 382 -6.54 9.46 7.56
N ASP A 383 -6.55 9.48 8.90
CA ASP A 383 -5.44 8.97 9.70
C ASP A 383 -5.44 7.44 9.70
N ARG A 384 -4.48 6.88 8.97
CA ARG A 384 -4.22 5.44 8.87
C ARG A 384 -4.01 4.77 10.24
N PHE A 385 -3.48 5.49 11.22
CA PHE A 385 -3.37 4.94 12.57
C PHE A 385 -4.70 4.89 13.25
N HIS A 386 -5.49 5.97 13.16
CA HIS A 386 -6.86 5.97 13.68
C HIS A 386 -7.62 4.75 13.13
N VAL A 387 -7.58 4.57 11.80
CA VAL A 387 -8.12 3.37 11.15
C VAL A 387 -7.53 2.08 11.72
N ARG A 388 -6.21 1.94 11.78
CA ARG A 388 -5.59 0.70 12.29
C ARG A 388 -5.96 0.40 13.73
N PHE A 389 -6.02 1.43 14.56
CA PHE A 389 -6.29 1.34 15.98
C PHE A 389 -7.73 1.00 16.27
N HIS A 390 -8.64 1.64 15.55
CA HIS A 390 -10.04 1.75 15.93
C HIS A 390 -11.00 1.01 15.03
N HIS A 391 -10.56 0.59 13.84
CA HIS A 391 -11.46 0.12 12.79
C HIS A 391 -10.94 -1.11 12.04
N GLU A 392 -9.62 -1.27 11.85
CA GLU A 392 -9.07 -2.47 11.19
C GLU A 392 -9.16 -3.71 12.09
N SER A 393 -10.11 -4.58 11.78
CA SER A 393 -10.40 -5.85 12.46
C SER A 393 -9.52 -7.02 11.99
N THR A 394 -8.93 -6.92 10.79
CA THR A 394 -8.07 -7.98 10.25
C THR A 394 -6.74 -8.06 11.02
N PRO A 395 -6.24 -9.28 11.34
CA PRO A 395 -4.92 -9.45 11.96
C PRO A 395 -3.83 -8.80 11.12
N ALA A 396 -2.95 -8.01 11.74
CA ALA A 396 -1.84 -7.39 11.00
C ALA A 396 -0.50 -7.49 11.71
N LEU A 397 0.57 -7.49 10.93
CA LEU A 397 1.92 -7.16 11.35
C LEU A 397 2.21 -5.75 10.85
N ILE A 398 2.73 -4.90 11.72
CA ILE A 398 3.26 -3.59 11.33
C ILE A 398 4.77 -3.65 11.46
N ARG A 399 5.46 -3.33 10.37
CA ARG A 399 6.92 -3.20 10.35
C ARG A 399 7.31 -1.81 9.90
N GLU A 400 8.16 -1.16 10.68
CA GLU A 400 8.72 0.16 10.36
C GLU A 400 10.16 0.25 10.81
N ASP A 401 11.03 0.81 9.99
CA ASP A 401 12.37 1.15 10.45
C ASP A 401 12.36 2.53 11.11
N PHE A 402 12.84 2.65 12.35
CA PHE A 402 12.97 3.94 13.04
C PHE A 402 13.77 4.98 12.26
N LEU A 403 14.67 4.52 11.39
CA LEU A 403 15.56 5.34 10.61
C LEU A 403 15.25 5.24 9.11
N ASP A 404 14.02 4.83 8.73
CA ASP A 404 13.61 4.72 7.33
C ASP A 404 14.02 5.97 6.53
N PRO A 405 14.89 5.88 5.52
CA PRO A 405 15.40 7.06 4.82
C PRO A 405 14.37 7.74 3.90
N ASN A 406 13.19 7.14 3.67
CA ASN A 406 12.18 7.72 2.80
C ASN A 406 11.79 9.12 3.30
N THR A 407 11.77 10.10 2.39
CA THR A 407 11.48 11.49 2.74
C THR A 407 10.06 11.70 3.23
N GLU A 408 9.09 10.93 2.73
CA GLU A 408 7.73 10.91 3.29
C GLU A 408 7.78 10.50 4.77
N HIS A 409 8.69 9.61 5.15
CA HIS A 409 8.79 9.07 6.50
C HIS A 409 9.75 9.83 7.41
N ASN A 410 10.77 10.53 6.89
CA ASN A 410 11.84 11.11 7.73
C ASN A 410 12.47 12.42 7.20
N ASN A 411 12.00 12.99 6.08
CA ASN A 411 12.42 14.29 5.52
C ASN A 411 13.93 14.62 5.67
N LEU A 412 14.81 13.74 5.22
CA LEU A 412 16.25 14.02 5.14
C LEU A 412 16.57 14.98 3.97
N PRO A 413 17.58 15.88 4.10
CA PRO A 413 18.60 15.94 5.14
C PRO A 413 18.25 16.85 6.34
N THR A 414 17.08 17.48 6.34
CA THR A 414 16.77 18.50 7.36
C THR A 414 16.24 17.90 8.65
N GLY A 415 15.51 16.79 8.60
CA GLY A 415 14.82 16.20 9.75
C GLY A 415 13.31 16.29 9.58
N PHE A 416 12.54 15.64 10.45
CA PHE A 416 11.08 15.60 10.32
C PHE A 416 10.53 17.01 10.39
N VAL A 417 9.87 17.43 9.31
CA VAL A 417 9.07 18.65 9.27
C VAL A 417 7.79 18.38 10.06
N VAL A 418 7.84 18.61 11.36
CA VAL A 418 6.66 18.54 12.22
C VAL A 418 6.01 19.91 12.15
N GLN A 419 4.86 20.07 11.52
CA GLN A 419 4.21 21.37 11.37
C GLN A 419 3.37 21.75 12.59
N TRP A 420 3.97 22.35 13.64
CA TRP A 420 3.23 22.96 14.77
C TRP A 420 3.94 24.18 15.42
N GLY A 421 3.19 25.22 15.85
CA GLY A 421 3.66 26.31 16.76
C GLY A 421 3.34 27.76 16.32
N PRO A 422 3.75 28.81 17.06
CA PRO A 422 3.76 30.19 16.59
C PRO A 422 5.14 30.55 16.02
N LEU A 423 5.14 30.98 14.78
CA LEU A 423 6.18 30.57 13.82
C LEU A 423 7.05 31.75 13.33
N ALA A 424 7.11 32.81 14.14
CA ALA A 424 7.67 34.11 13.77
C ALA A 424 9.16 34.30 14.15
N VAL A 425 9.90 33.24 14.55
CA VAL A 425 11.19 33.38 15.26
C VAL A 425 12.42 32.74 14.60
N ARG A 426 12.34 32.18 13.36
CA ARG A 426 13.48 31.45 12.75
C ARG A 426 13.84 31.88 11.31
N PRO A 427 15.13 32.18 11.00
CA PRO A 427 15.58 32.67 9.68
C PRO A 427 15.54 31.65 8.52
N GLU A 428 15.74 30.35 8.78
CA GLU A 428 15.80 29.26 7.79
C GLU A 428 14.50 29.08 6.99
N CYS A 429 13.41 29.63 7.51
CA CYS A 429 12.05 29.50 7.02
C CYS A 429 11.75 30.30 5.74
N THR A 430 12.48 31.39 5.52
CA THR A 430 12.31 32.23 4.32
C THR A 430 12.74 31.49 3.05
N ALA A 431 13.63 30.50 3.16
CA ALA A 431 14.17 29.75 2.02
C ALA A 431 13.21 28.66 1.51
N ILE A 432 12.28 28.19 2.35
CA ILE A 432 11.34 27.09 2.05
C ILE A 432 9.91 27.57 1.77
N GLY A 433 9.66 28.89 1.74
CA GLY A 433 8.35 29.46 1.40
C GLY A 433 7.24 29.28 2.45
N PHE A 434 7.48 28.52 3.52
CA PHE A 434 6.52 28.33 4.60
C PHE A 434 6.51 29.52 5.57
N THR A 435 5.44 30.31 5.48
CA THR A 435 5.06 31.22 6.55
C THR A 435 3.72 30.74 7.12
N PRO A 436 3.72 29.76 8.03
CA PRO A 436 4.78 29.67 9.01
C PRO A 436 5.54 28.31 9.12
N CYS A 437 6.72 28.31 9.74
CA CYS A 437 7.77 27.30 9.61
C CYS A 437 7.79 26.11 10.61
N PRO A 438 7.43 24.88 10.20
CA PRO A 438 7.53 23.66 11.01
C PRO A 438 8.84 23.49 11.82
N PRO A 439 8.81 23.09 13.11
CA PRO A 439 9.98 22.53 13.78
C PRO A 439 10.52 21.31 13.02
N VAL A 440 11.83 21.33 12.83
CA VAL A 440 12.58 20.24 12.22
C VAL A 440 13.15 19.36 13.34
N LEU A 441 12.68 18.13 13.45
CA LEU A 441 13.17 17.17 14.44
C LEU A 441 14.46 16.49 13.97
N SER A 442 15.47 16.44 14.83
CA SER A 442 16.61 15.54 14.64
C SER A 442 16.19 14.07 14.65
N LEU A 443 17.00 13.19 14.04
CA LEU A 443 16.79 11.73 14.07
C LEU A 443 16.56 11.18 15.48
N THR A 444 17.30 11.69 16.49
CA THR A 444 17.12 11.28 17.89
C THR A 444 15.77 11.70 18.45
N GLN A 445 15.29 12.90 18.11
CA GLN A 445 13.97 13.38 18.56
C GLN A 445 12.83 12.60 17.89
N ILE A 446 12.98 12.25 16.61
CA ILE A 446 12.04 11.41 15.87
C ILE A 446 11.96 10.02 16.51
N ALA A 447 13.11 9.38 16.75
CA ALA A 447 13.16 8.07 17.37
C ALA A 447 12.50 8.07 18.76
N ALA A 448 12.76 9.08 19.59
CA ALA A 448 12.12 9.23 20.89
C ALA A 448 10.59 9.38 20.79
N ARG A 449 10.10 10.11 19.78
CA ARG A 449 8.67 10.29 19.51
C ARG A 449 8.00 9.01 19.03
N LEU A 450 8.57 8.34 18.03
CA LEU A 450 8.09 7.05 17.52
C LEU A 450 8.05 5.99 18.64
N LEU A 451 9.00 6.02 19.58
CA LEU A 451 8.99 5.14 20.74
C LEU A 451 7.77 5.34 21.64
N VAL A 452 7.41 6.60 21.91
CA VAL A 452 6.21 6.91 22.70
C VAL A 452 4.96 6.48 21.94
N GLN A 453 4.89 6.75 20.63
CA GLN A 453 3.76 6.33 19.80
C GLN A 453 3.60 4.81 19.76
N ALA A 454 4.70 4.07 19.60
CA ALA A 454 4.68 2.62 19.67
C ALA A 454 4.22 2.10 21.05
N GLY A 455 4.65 2.76 22.14
CA GLY A 455 4.19 2.46 23.49
C GLY A 455 2.68 2.66 23.66
N HIS A 456 2.18 3.84 23.29
CA HIS A 456 0.74 4.12 23.29
C HIS A 456 -0.01 3.18 22.35
N PHE A 457 0.62 2.78 21.24
CA PHE A 457 0.00 1.88 20.29
C PHE A 457 -0.31 0.53 20.94
N LEU A 458 0.68 -0.03 21.60
CA LEU A 458 0.56 -1.33 22.24
C LEU A 458 -0.44 -1.31 23.39
N GLU A 459 -0.48 -0.24 24.17
CA GLU A 459 -1.47 -0.07 25.25
C GLU A 459 -2.89 0.13 24.69
N GLY A 460 -3.04 1.01 23.70
CA GLY A 460 -4.30 1.51 23.21
C GLY A 460 -5.14 0.49 22.44
N VAL A 461 -4.55 -0.29 21.52
CA VAL A 461 -5.32 -1.16 20.61
C VAL A 461 -6.27 -2.11 21.36
N PHE A 462 -5.88 -2.63 22.52
CA PHE A 462 -6.71 -3.62 23.23
C PHE A 462 -7.47 -3.10 24.42
N THR A 463 -7.10 -1.93 24.94
CA THR A 463 -7.72 -1.40 26.16
C THR A 463 -8.61 -0.20 25.89
N ARG A 464 -8.37 0.52 24.78
CA ARG A 464 -8.98 1.83 24.52
C ARG A 464 -9.49 2.01 23.10
N SER A 465 -9.30 1.03 22.21
CA SER A 465 -9.81 1.19 20.85
C SER A 465 -11.34 1.20 20.80
N GLU A 466 -11.93 1.90 19.82
CA GLU A 466 -13.35 1.82 19.51
C GLU A 466 -13.82 0.38 19.31
N LEU A 467 -13.06 -0.48 18.62
CA LEU A 467 -13.29 -1.93 18.58
C LEU A 467 -13.26 -2.59 19.97
N ALA A 468 -12.26 -2.30 20.80
CA ALA A 468 -12.13 -2.90 22.14
C ALA A 468 -13.24 -2.45 23.11
N THR A 469 -13.73 -1.22 22.96
CA THR A 469 -14.78 -0.63 23.78
C THR A 469 -16.19 -0.93 23.25
N GLY A 470 -16.30 -1.46 22.02
CA GLY A 470 -17.57 -1.71 21.32
C GLY A 470 -18.24 -0.46 20.76
N ALA A 471 -17.51 0.66 20.69
CA ALA A 471 -17.98 1.87 20.00
C ALA A 471 -18.05 1.63 18.49
N ASP A 472 -17.07 0.91 17.93
CA ASP A 472 -17.16 0.30 16.61
C ASP A 472 -17.58 -1.18 16.75
N ASN A 473 -18.62 -1.57 15.99
CA ASN A 473 -19.19 -2.92 15.99
C ASN A 473 -18.84 -3.69 14.69
N SER A 474 -17.92 -3.19 13.89
CA SER A 474 -17.47 -3.79 12.63
C SER A 474 -16.83 -5.17 12.80
N GLY A 475 -16.17 -5.41 13.94
CA GLY A 475 -15.58 -6.70 14.24
C GLY A 475 -14.91 -6.78 15.62
N PRO A 476 -14.28 -7.91 15.95
CA PRO A 476 -13.38 -8.00 17.09
C PRO A 476 -12.07 -7.28 16.78
N VAL A 477 -11.32 -6.91 17.83
CA VAL A 477 -9.95 -6.39 17.67
C VAL A 477 -9.06 -7.50 17.10
N GLY A 478 -8.53 -7.26 15.89
CA GLY A 478 -7.54 -8.15 15.27
C GLY A 478 -6.25 -8.24 16.10
N SER A 479 -5.56 -9.38 16.04
CA SER A 479 -4.20 -9.46 16.60
C SER A 479 -3.26 -8.53 15.83
N VAL A 480 -2.36 -7.83 16.55
CA VAL A 480 -1.39 -6.92 15.91
C VAL A 480 0.04 -7.17 16.36
N TYR A 481 0.91 -7.51 15.44
CA TYR A 481 2.33 -7.67 15.69
C TYR A 481 3.04 -6.37 15.34
N LEU A 482 4.02 -5.96 16.16
CA LEU A 482 4.79 -4.75 15.91
C LEU A 482 6.29 -5.05 15.89
N TRP A 483 6.94 -4.77 14.76
CA TRP A 483 8.37 -4.97 14.54
C TRP A 483 9.02 -3.67 14.09
N MET A 484 9.74 -2.99 14.99
CA MET A 484 10.38 -1.71 14.68
C MET A 484 11.89 -1.72 14.97
N PRO A 485 12.72 -2.16 14.01
CA PRO A 485 14.17 -2.10 14.13
C PRO A 485 14.68 -0.68 13.86
N ALA A 486 15.94 -0.41 14.18
CA ALA A 486 16.65 0.82 13.79
C ALA A 486 17.78 0.49 12.81
N CYS A 487 17.43 -0.01 11.61
CA CYS A 487 18.40 -0.44 10.60
C CYS A 487 18.60 0.57 9.47
N ALA A 488 17.87 1.69 9.46
CA ALA A 488 17.88 2.71 8.41
C ALA A 488 17.54 2.17 7.01
N SER A 489 16.54 1.29 6.94
CA SER A 489 16.15 0.63 5.69
C SER A 489 14.68 0.83 5.35
N HIS A 490 14.45 1.42 4.17
CA HIS A 490 13.11 1.51 3.59
C HIS A 490 12.64 0.16 3.03
N GLU A 491 13.54 -0.66 2.44
CA GLU A 491 13.21 -1.92 1.72
C GLU A 491 12.30 -2.89 2.50
N GLY A 492 12.44 -2.90 3.83
CA GLY A 492 11.62 -3.70 4.71
C GLY A 492 11.52 -5.16 4.34
N VAL A 493 10.30 -5.65 4.15
CA VAL A 493 10.04 -7.07 3.84
C VAL A 493 10.65 -7.52 2.51
N TYR A 494 10.98 -6.60 1.62
CA TYR A 494 11.60 -6.90 0.32
C TYR A 494 13.13 -6.89 0.36
N GLY A 495 13.72 -6.32 1.41
CA GLY A 495 15.17 -6.28 1.58
C GLY A 495 15.71 -7.59 2.13
N ASP A 496 16.62 -8.25 1.41
CA ASP A 496 17.26 -9.49 1.88
C ASP A 496 17.96 -9.30 3.24
N ILE A 497 18.63 -8.15 3.41
CA ILE A 497 19.33 -7.84 4.66
C ILE A 497 18.34 -7.72 5.81
N GLN A 498 17.22 -7.03 5.58
CA GLN A 498 16.18 -6.85 6.60
C GLN A 498 15.50 -8.18 6.93
N TYR A 499 15.12 -8.94 5.91
CA TYR A 499 14.37 -10.17 6.11
C TYR A 499 15.21 -11.30 6.71
N TYR A 500 16.46 -11.49 6.26
CA TYR A 500 17.30 -12.61 6.72
C TYR A 500 18.17 -12.28 7.92
N VAL A 501 18.56 -11.01 8.08
CA VAL A 501 19.64 -10.64 9.01
C VAL A 501 19.20 -9.70 10.12
N SER A 502 18.04 -9.05 10.00
CA SER A 502 17.52 -8.22 11.10
C SER A 502 17.13 -9.12 12.27
N VAL A 503 17.80 -8.89 13.40
CA VAL A 503 17.53 -9.56 14.68
C VAL A 503 17.13 -8.50 15.69
N MET A 504 16.10 -8.76 16.48
CA MET A 504 15.83 -7.98 17.68
C MET A 504 16.01 -8.84 18.93
N GLN A 505 16.66 -8.26 19.93
CA GLN A 505 16.85 -8.89 21.23
C GLN A 505 16.01 -8.18 22.28
N LYS A 506 15.17 -8.90 23.02
CA LYS A 506 14.35 -8.41 24.13
C LYS A 506 14.31 -9.45 25.24
N ASP A 507 14.52 -9.04 26.49
CA ASP A 507 14.47 -9.94 27.67
C ASP A 507 15.34 -11.22 27.56
N GLY A 508 16.47 -11.13 26.84
CA GLY A 508 17.37 -12.26 26.60
C GLY A 508 16.94 -13.21 25.47
N GLU A 509 15.74 -13.02 24.90
CA GLU A 509 15.30 -13.65 23.65
C GLU A 509 15.89 -12.87 22.47
N ALA A 510 16.50 -13.58 21.52
CA ALA A 510 16.88 -13.02 20.23
C ALA A 510 15.97 -13.65 19.17
N LEU A 511 15.30 -12.80 18.41
CA LEU A 511 14.34 -13.20 17.39
C LEU A 511 14.75 -12.57 16.07
N THR A 512 14.82 -13.36 15.02
CA THR A 512 14.97 -12.85 13.64
C THR A 512 13.64 -12.32 13.13
N TYR A 513 13.66 -11.39 12.17
CA TYR A 513 12.42 -10.90 11.57
C TYR A 513 11.60 -12.03 10.92
N ARG A 514 12.28 -13.00 10.31
CA ARG A 514 11.68 -14.22 9.79
C ARG A 514 10.90 -15.01 10.85
N GLU A 515 11.53 -15.34 11.99
CA GLU A 515 10.86 -16.06 13.08
C GLU A 515 9.67 -15.26 13.64
N PHE A 516 9.76 -13.92 13.62
CA PHE A 516 8.65 -13.07 14.03
C PHE A 516 7.47 -13.13 13.05
N ILE A 517 7.73 -13.18 11.73
CA ILE A 517 6.70 -13.43 10.71
C ILE A 517 6.09 -14.82 10.90
N GLU A 518 6.88 -15.88 11.08
CA GLU A 518 6.35 -17.22 11.35
C GLU A 518 5.42 -17.23 12.57
N ALA A 519 5.83 -16.57 13.66
CA ALA A 519 5.02 -16.44 14.86
C ALA A 519 3.74 -15.63 14.63
N PHE A 520 3.76 -14.64 13.74
CA PHE A 520 2.57 -13.91 13.32
C PHE A 520 1.64 -14.80 12.52
N LEU A 521 2.12 -15.52 11.51
CA LEU A 521 1.28 -16.35 10.64
C LEU A 521 0.62 -17.52 11.40
N ALA A 522 1.29 -18.04 12.44
CA ALA A 522 0.76 -19.10 13.29
C ALA A 522 -0.15 -18.60 14.44
N ALA A 523 -0.25 -17.29 14.66
CA ALA A 523 -1.01 -16.72 15.77
C ALA A 523 -2.52 -16.91 15.56
N PRO A 524 -3.36 -16.97 16.60
CA PRO A 524 -4.80 -16.84 16.42
C PRO A 524 -5.16 -15.46 15.80
N ALA A 525 -6.28 -15.41 15.07
CA ALA A 525 -6.77 -14.16 14.46
C ALA A 525 -7.13 -13.08 15.50
N THR A 526 -7.48 -13.50 16.72
CA THR A 526 -7.69 -12.61 17.87
C THR A 526 -6.79 -13.04 19.02
N GLY A 527 -6.36 -12.10 19.86
CA GLY A 527 -5.59 -12.40 21.06
C GLY A 527 -4.16 -11.88 21.08
N ALA A 528 -3.36 -12.44 21.99
CA ALA A 528 -2.13 -11.83 22.50
C ALA A 528 -1.10 -11.49 21.41
N LYS A 529 -0.50 -10.30 21.56
CA LYS A 529 0.47 -9.71 20.64
C LYS A 529 1.90 -10.01 21.06
N ARG A 530 2.80 -9.97 20.08
CA ARG A 530 4.23 -9.81 20.28
C ARG A 530 4.67 -8.46 19.71
N SER A 531 5.52 -7.76 20.45
CA SER A 531 6.11 -6.52 20.01
C SER A 531 7.60 -6.47 20.31
N PHE A 532 8.37 -6.09 19.30
CA PHE A 532 9.78 -5.78 19.39
C PHE A 532 9.97 -4.41 18.78
N VAL A 533 10.37 -3.44 19.58
CA VAL A 533 10.49 -2.04 19.19
C VAL A 533 11.79 -1.53 19.79
N THR A 534 12.78 -1.21 18.95
CA THR A 534 14.12 -0.85 19.42
C THR A 534 14.09 0.34 20.37
N GLY A 535 14.57 0.15 21.60
CA GLY A 535 14.54 1.15 22.68
C GLY A 535 13.33 1.05 23.61
N LEU A 536 12.27 0.32 23.24
CA LEU A 536 11.11 0.06 24.10
C LEU A 536 11.29 -1.28 24.81
N ASP A 537 10.98 -1.31 26.11
CA ASP A 537 11.12 -2.51 26.96
C ASP A 537 12.50 -3.19 26.87
N GLY A 538 13.56 -2.39 26.64
CA GLY A 538 14.92 -2.91 26.51
C GLY A 538 15.22 -3.65 25.21
N ALA A 539 14.33 -3.62 24.20
CA ALA A 539 14.58 -4.27 22.92
C ALA A 539 15.70 -3.56 22.13
N GLN A 540 16.54 -4.33 21.44
CA GLN A 540 17.67 -3.82 20.66
C GLN A 540 17.73 -4.48 19.28
N SER A 541 17.86 -3.69 18.20
CA SER A 541 18.06 -4.21 16.84
C SER A 541 19.53 -4.44 16.51
N TYR A 542 19.80 -5.53 15.80
CA TYR A 542 21.09 -5.88 15.22
C TYR A 542 20.89 -6.12 13.72
N CYS A 543 21.57 -5.31 12.90
CA CYS A 543 21.42 -5.31 11.45
C CYS A 543 22.79 -5.53 10.81
N ALA A 544 22.89 -6.42 9.82
CA ALA A 544 24.15 -6.58 9.09
C ALA A 544 24.34 -5.45 8.09
N GLY A 545 25.55 -4.87 8.07
CA GLY A 545 25.95 -3.91 7.05
C GLY A 545 25.12 -2.63 7.09
N ALA A 546 25.23 -1.86 8.18
CA ALA A 546 24.72 -0.49 8.26
C ALA A 546 25.47 0.42 7.25
N ASN A 547 25.19 0.27 5.96
CA ASN A 547 25.48 1.28 4.97
C ASN A 547 24.40 2.36 5.13
N ILE A 548 24.61 3.26 6.08
CA ILE A 548 23.69 4.32 6.53
C ILE A 548 23.34 5.34 5.41
N PHE A 549 23.85 5.19 4.18
CA PHE A 549 23.81 6.26 3.16
C PHE A 549 23.78 5.79 1.70
N VAL A 550 23.16 4.66 1.36
CA VAL A 550 22.93 4.34 -0.07
C VAL A 550 21.52 4.79 -0.43
N ASP A 551 21.45 5.72 -1.38
CA ASP A 551 20.29 6.51 -1.79
C ASP A 551 18.96 5.73 -1.79
N GLY A 552 17.94 6.34 -1.20
CA GLY A 552 16.59 5.79 -1.12
C GLY A 552 15.99 5.50 -2.49
N PHE A 553 15.08 4.52 -2.50
CA PHE A 553 14.33 3.90 -3.61
C PHE A 553 13.56 4.83 -4.54
N GLU A 554 13.68 6.14 -4.37
CA GLU A 554 12.89 7.16 -5.04
C GLU A 554 13.73 8.07 -5.95
N SER A 555 15.00 7.75 -6.21
CA SER A 555 15.67 8.33 -7.37
C SER A 555 15.24 7.56 -8.63
N PRO A 556 14.70 8.24 -9.65
CA PRO A 556 14.30 7.62 -10.93
C PRO A 556 15.43 6.91 -11.67
#